data_AF-A0A7Y2ZWK8-F1
#
_entry.id   AF-A0A7Y2ZWK8-F1
#
_cell.length_a   1.000
_cell.length_b   1.000
_cell.length_c   1.000
_cell.angle_alpha   90.00
_cell.angle_beta   90.00
_cell.angle_gamma   90.00
#
_symmetry.space_group_name_H-M   'P 1'
#
loop_
_entity.id
_entity.type
_entity.pdbx_description
1 polymer ?
#
loop_
_entity_poly.entity_id
_entity_poly.type
_entity_poly.pdbx_seq_one_letter_code
_entity_poly.pdbx_strand_id
1 'polypeptide(L)'
;MDLFSHYLQRSQESIGDRTREEMRFDKEVLRWLRKGKKIQKAIERANKKYPKEALEVDKKTINDVSAHYDYILEHEDIMKKMH
;
A
#
# COMPACT_ATOMS: atom_id res chain seq x y z
N MET A 1 -19.94 10.41 -16.88
CA MET A 1 -19.10 9.78 -15.84
C MET A 1 -18.40 10.90 -15.10
N ASP A 2 -18.54 10.92 -13.79
CA ASP A 2 -17.87 11.90 -12.92
C ASP A 2 -16.36 11.59 -12.86
N LEU A 3 -15.53 12.62 -12.74
CA LEU A 3 -14.07 12.52 -12.62
C LEU A 3 -13.68 11.57 -11.47
N PHE A 4 -14.47 11.59 -10.40
CA PHE A 4 -14.31 10.72 -9.24
C PHE A 4 -14.52 9.23 -9.56
N SER A 5 -15.55 8.90 -10.33
CA SER A 5 -15.80 7.51 -10.75
C SER A 5 -14.67 6.96 -11.63
N HIS A 6 -14.11 7.81 -12.51
CA HIS A 6 -12.96 7.43 -13.34
C HIS A 6 -11.68 7.23 -12.51
N TYR A 7 -11.46 8.06 -11.49
CA TYR A 7 -10.35 7.88 -10.54
C TYR A 7 -10.48 6.56 -9.77
N LEU A 8 -11.67 6.25 -9.24
CA LEU A 8 -11.92 5.02 -8.49
C LEU A 8 -11.69 3.76 -9.34
N GLN A 9 -12.20 3.77 -10.57
CA GLN A 9 -12.01 2.65 -11.49
C GLN A 9 -10.51 2.41 -11.77
N ARG A 10 -9.76 3.48 -12.07
CA ARG A 10 -8.33 3.39 -12.32
C ARG A 10 -7.52 2.98 -11.08
N SER A 11 -7.94 3.40 -9.89
CA SER A 11 -7.29 2.97 -8.65
C SER A 11 -7.53 1.50 -8.35
N GLN A 12 -8.71 0.96 -8.66
CA GLN A 12 -9.00 -0.47 -8.50
C GLN A 12 -8.13 -1.31 -9.44
N GLU A 13 -7.96 -0.87 -10.69
CA GLU A 13 -7.07 -1.49 -11.68
C GLU A 13 -5.60 -1.48 -11.22
N SER A 14 -5.16 -0.43 -10.51
CA SER A 14 -3.78 -0.29 -10.04
C SER A 14 -3.49 -0.98 -8.70
N ILE A 15 -4.44 -0.99 -7.76
CA ILE A 15 -4.27 -1.61 -6.43
C ILE A 15 -4.50 -3.13 -6.51
N GLY A 16 -5.38 -3.54 -7.45
CA GLY A 16 -5.82 -4.91 -7.65
C GLY A 16 -6.80 -5.38 -6.58
N ASP A 17 -7.42 -6.53 -6.83
CA ASP A 17 -8.22 -7.22 -5.82
C ASP A 17 -7.30 -7.86 -4.78
N ARG A 18 -7.53 -7.54 -3.51
CA ARG A 18 -6.72 -8.04 -2.39
C ARG A 18 -7.56 -8.83 -1.40
N THR A 19 -7.02 -9.95 -0.95
CA THR A 19 -7.59 -10.74 0.14
C THR A 19 -7.54 -9.97 1.46
N ARG A 20 -8.31 -10.44 2.44
CA ARG A 20 -8.33 -9.85 3.78
C ARG A 20 -6.96 -9.89 4.48
N GLU A 21 -6.13 -10.88 4.16
CA GLU A 21 -4.79 -11.04 4.75
C GLU A 21 -3.81 -10.04 4.12
N GLU A 22 -3.82 -9.91 2.79
CA GLU A 22 -3.04 -8.89 2.05
C GLU A 22 -3.40 -7.47 2.50
N MET A 23 -4.70 -7.15 2.63
CA MET A 23 -5.11 -5.84 3.15
C MET A 23 -4.58 -5.57 4.57
N ARG A 24 -4.45 -6.61 5.41
CA ARG A 24 -3.89 -6.45 6.76
C ARG A 24 -2.39 -6.21 6.71
N PHE A 25 -1.69 -6.88 5.78
CA PHE A 25 -0.29 -6.64 5.50
C PHE A 25 -0.07 -5.19 5.04
N ASP A 26 -0.80 -4.74 4.02
CA ASP A 26 -0.70 -3.40 3.48
C ASP A 26 -0.97 -2.33 4.52
N LYS A 27 -2.01 -2.50 5.33
CA LYS A 27 -2.32 -1.57 6.44
C LYS A 27 -1.16 -1.45 7.43
N GLU A 28 -0.45 -2.54 7.71
CA GLU A 28 0.71 -2.49 8.59
C GLU A 28 1.87 -1.74 7.92
N VAL A 29 2.14 -2.00 6.63
CA VAL A 29 3.15 -1.26 5.85
C VAL A 29 2.84 0.24 5.86
N LEU A 30 1.62 0.63 5.47
CA LEU A 30 1.16 2.02 5.45
C LEU A 30 1.25 2.68 6.83
N ARG A 31 0.93 1.95 7.90
CA ARG A 31 1.06 2.45 9.28
C ARG A 31 2.49 2.81 9.63
N TRP A 32 3.48 2.05 9.16
CA TRP A 32 4.89 2.36 9.38
C TRP A 32 5.40 3.48 8.47
N LEU A 33 4.92 3.54 7.22
CA LEU A 33 5.21 4.65 6.31
C LEU A 33 4.69 5.99 6.85
N ARG A 34 3.45 6.03 7.36
CA ARG A 34 2.86 7.21 8.02
C ARG A 34 3.66 7.68 9.26
N LYS A 35 4.42 6.78 9.89
CA LYS A 35 5.34 7.11 11.00
C LYS A 35 6.71 7.58 10.53
N GLY A 36 6.90 7.84 9.23
CA GLY A 36 8.15 8.27 8.62
C GLY A 36 9.22 7.18 8.52
N LYS A 37 8.83 5.89 8.54
CA LYS A 37 9.79 4.80 8.32
C LYS A 37 10.03 4.59 6.83
N LYS A 38 11.27 4.24 6.48
CA LYS A 38 11.61 3.79 5.12
C LYS A 38 10.84 2.52 4.78
N ILE A 39 10.46 2.36 3.51
CA ILE A 39 9.70 1.21 3.01
C ILE A 39 10.31 -0.14 3.40
N GLN A 40 11.64 -0.28 3.35
CA GLN A 40 12.33 -1.50 3.77
C GLN A 40 12.00 -1.91 5.20
N LYS A 41 12.02 -0.94 6.12
CA LYS A 41 11.71 -1.18 7.54
C LYS A 41 10.22 -1.39 7.76
N ALA A 42 9.37 -0.75 6.96
CA ALA A 42 7.92 -0.96 7.02
C ALA A 42 7.56 -2.40 6.62
N ILE A 43 8.13 -2.89 5.52
CA ILE A 43 7.95 -4.26 5.04
C ILE A 43 8.56 -5.28 6.00
N GLU A 44 9.77 -5.05 6.50
CA GLU A 44 10.37 -5.96 7.49
C GLU A 44 9.49 -6.13 8.74
N ARG A 45 8.84 -5.03 9.18
CA ARG A 45 7.89 -5.07 10.31
C ARG A 45 6.58 -5.77 9.94
N ALA A 46 6.08 -5.56 8.73
CA ALA A 46 4.89 -6.24 8.23
C ALA A 46 5.14 -7.75 8.07
N ASN A 47 6.26 -8.16 7.47
CA ASN A 47 6.70 -9.55 7.33
C ASN A 47 6.81 -10.26 8.69
N LYS A 48 7.34 -9.57 9.72
CA LYS A 48 7.41 -10.11 11.09
C LYS A 48 6.02 -10.37 11.70
N LYS A 49 5.02 -9.57 11.34
CA LYS A 49 3.66 -9.68 11.87
C LYS A 49 2.78 -10.62 11.05
N TYR A 50 3.02 -10.70 9.75
CA TYR A 50 2.27 -11.47 8.77
C TYR A 50 3.26 -12.29 7.93
N PRO A 51 3.84 -13.36 8.48
CA PRO A 51 4.87 -14.14 7.79
C PRO A 51 4.34 -14.88 6.55
N LYS A 52 3.02 -15.11 6.46
CA LYS A 52 2.38 -15.73 5.29
C LYS A 52 2.35 -14.82 4.06
N GLU A 53 2.24 -13.51 4.29
CA GLU A 53 2.20 -12.46 3.26
C GLU A 53 3.56 -11.76 3.13
N ALA A 54 4.63 -12.43 3.58
CA ALA A 54 5.94 -11.81 3.64
C ALA A 54 6.43 -11.45 2.24
N LEU A 55 6.67 -10.15 2.03
CA LEU A 55 7.18 -9.65 0.76
C LEU A 55 8.70 -9.57 0.81
N GLU A 56 9.37 -10.27 -0.10
CA GLU A 56 10.80 -10.12 -0.31
C GLU A 56 11.06 -8.87 -1.19
N VAL A 57 11.75 -7.89 -0.61
CA VAL A 57 12.13 -6.66 -1.30
C VAL A 57 13.64 -6.59 -1.42
N ASP A 58 14.10 -6.63 -2.67
CA ASP A 58 15.49 -6.43 -3.04
C ASP A 58 15.75 -4.98 -3.43
N LYS A 59 17.02 -4.59 -3.50
CA LYS A 59 17.43 -3.25 -3.94
C LYS A 59 16.92 -2.86 -5.33
N LYS A 60 16.59 -3.85 -6.17
CA LYS A 60 16.04 -3.63 -7.52
C LYS A 60 14.53 -3.35 -7.50
N THR A 61 13.79 -4.01 -6.62
CA THR A 61 12.32 -3.94 -6.55
C THR A 61 11.82 -2.94 -5.50
N ILE A 62 12.69 -2.51 -4.59
CA ILE A 62 12.31 -1.62 -3.49
C ILE A 62 11.76 -0.27 -3.96
N ASN A 63 12.22 0.25 -5.10
CA ASN A 63 11.72 1.51 -5.63
C ASN A 63 10.30 1.36 -6.17
N ASP A 64 10.03 0.29 -6.92
CA ASP A 64 8.70 0.00 -7.46
C ASP A 64 7.71 -0.28 -6.34
N VAL A 65 8.13 -1.04 -5.32
CA VAL A 65 7.31 -1.32 -4.13
C VAL A 65 7.07 -0.05 -3.32
N SER A 66 8.07 0.85 -3.20
CA SER A 66 7.87 2.15 -2.56
C SER A 66 6.81 2.95 -3.30
N ALA A 67 6.96 3.10 -4.62
CA ALA A 67 6.03 3.86 -5.45
C ALA A 67 4.60 3.31 -5.37
N HIS A 68 4.44 1.98 -5.32
CA HIS A 68 3.15 1.33 -5.12
C HIS A 68 2.52 1.68 -3.77
N TYR A 69 3.28 1.59 -2.68
CA TYR A 69 2.75 1.93 -1.35
C TYR A 69 2.54 3.43 -1.15
N ASP A 70 3.33 4.28 -1.79
CA ASP A 70 3.13 5.73 -1.81
C ASP A 70 1.81 6.06 -2.52
N TYR A 71 1.52 5.40 -3.66
CA TYR A 71 0.23 5.53 -4.34
C TYR A 71 -0.95 5.10 -3.46
N ILE A 72 -0.85 3.96 -2.77
CA ILE A 72 -1.93 3.51 -1.85
C ILE A 72 -2.13 4.52 -0.70
N LEU A 73 -1.04 5.09 -0.18
CA LEU A 73 -1.10 6.06 0.90
C LEU A 73 -1.81 7.35 0.46
N GLU A 74 -1.45 7.87 -0.72
CA GLU A 74 -2.13 9.00 -1.33
C GLU A 74 -3.60 8.69 -1.62
N HIS A 75 -3.90 7.49 -2.12
CA HIS A 75 -5.26 7.04 -2.37
C HIS A 75 -6.09 7.03 -1.08
N GLU A 76 -5.58 6.47 0.03
CA GLU A 76 -6.28 6.49 1.33
C GLU A 76 -6.52 7.92 1.83
N ASP A 77 -5.57 8.83 1.60
CA ASP A 77 -5.68 10.20 2.07
C ASP A 77 -6.67 11.02 1.23
N ILE A 78 -6.75 10.78 -0.09
CA ILE A 78 -7.80 11.32 -0.97
C ILE A 78 -9.17 10.81 -0.51
N MET A 79 -9.30 9.49 -0.27
CA MET A 79 -10.56 8.89 0.18
C MET A 79 -11.03 9.44 1.53
N LYS A 80 -10.11 9.72 2.46
CA LYS A 80 -10.44 10.35 3.75
C LYS A 80 -10.93 11.79 3.63
N LYS A 81 -10.41 12.56 2.67
CA LYS A 81 -10.85 13.96 2.46
C LYS A 81 -12.24 14.06 1.83
N MET A 82 -12.71 12.97 1.23
CA MET A 82 -14.02 12.86 0.56
C MET A 82 -15.12 12.35 1.50
N HIS A 83 -14.81 12.03 2.76
CA HIS A 83 -15.73 11.54 3.78
C HIS A 83 -15.85 12.57 4.91
#